data_AF-A0A383DE79-F1
#
_entry.id   AF-A0A383DE79-F1
#
_cell.length_a   1.000
_cell.length_b   1.000
_cell.length_c   1.000
_cell.angle_alpha   90.00
_cell.angle_beta   90.00
_cell.angle_gamma   90.00
#
_symmetry.space_group_name_H-M   'P 1'
#
loop_
_entity.id
_entity.type
_entity.pdbx_description
1 polymer ?
#
loop_
_entity_poly.entity_id
_entity_poly.type
_entity_poly.pdbx_seq_one_letter_code
_entity_poly.pdbx_strand_id
1 'polypeptide(L)'
;YRSKSFLTVPLKNHENEIIGVMQLINARDESGEVISFDHDMQEQVESLASQGAVALTNKKLVGELKTLFEAFIQLIATAIDKKSEYTGGHCSRVPIITMMLADEVAKGSSGKYKDFNMTEEERYELYIASWLHDCGKVATPPHVVDKATKLETIFDRIELIRTRMEILKRDAEIEFLKRHLNGSLPGFDKAYHESIKNIDDNIEFIESCNIGGEFMKPELQDKISSISKNRVVLNN
;
A
#
# COMPACT_ATOMS: atom_id res chain seq x y z
N TYR A 1 50.38 29.90 10.15
CA TYR A 1 49.24 30.74 10.57
C TYR A 1 49.39 31.05 12.05
N ARG A 2 49.28 32.32 12.48
CA ARG A 2 49.42 32.73 13.90
C ARG A 2 48.14 33.44 14.34
N SER A 3 47.48 32.95 15.38
CA SER A 3 46.25 33.54 15.92
C SER A 3 46.59 34.47 17.08
N LYS A 4 46.12 35.72 17.03
CA LYS A 4 46.39 36.77 18.03
C LYS A 4 45.10 37.38 18.60
N SER A 5 44.01 37.43 17.84
CA SER A 5 42.70 37.87 18.32
C SER A 5 41.60 36.88 17.94
N PHE A 6 40.57 36.78 18.77
CA PHE A 6 39.45 35.84 18.61
C PHE A 6 38.14 36.50 19.01
N LEU A 7 37.09 36.27 18.22
CA LEU A 7 35.71 36.60 18.58
C LEU A 7 34.87 35.35 18.36
N THR A 8 34.17 34.91 19.39
CA THR A 8 33.39 33.67 19.37
C THR A 8 31.98 33.97 19.82
N VAL A 9 31.02 33.77 18.93
CA VAL A 9 29.61 34.11 19.14
C VAL A 9 28.75 32.85 18.94
N PRO A 10 27.81 32.56 19.86
CA PRO A 10 26.91 31.42 19.70
C PRO A 10 25.88 31.68 18.59
N LEU A 11 25.60 30.65 17.78
CA LEU A 11 24.45 30.62 16.89
C LEU A 11 23.26 30.09 17.70
N LYS A 12 22.24 30.93 17.93
CA LYS A 12 21.06 30.56 18.70
C LYS A 12 19.82 30.49 17.82
N ASN A 13 19.02 29.44 17.98
CA ASN A 13 17.72 29.33 17.30
C ASN A 13 16.66 30.20 18.02
N HIS A 14 15.42 30.18 17.51
CA HIS A 14 14.30 30.94 18.09
C HIS A 14 13.89 30.47 19.50
N GLU A 15 14.35 29.30 19.94
CA GLU A 15 14.15 28.75 21.29
C GLU A 15 15.31 29.08 22.23
N ASN A 16 16.26 29.91 21.76
CA ASN A 16 17.48 30.30 22.47
C ASN A 16 18.46 29.14 22.71
N GLU A 17 18.30 28.02 21.99
CA GLU A 17 19.21 26.88 22.01
C GLU A 17 20.43 27.16 21.13
N ILE A 18 21.61 26.76 21.60
CA ILE A 18 22.87 26.93 20.84
C ILE A 18 22.97 25.79 19.82
N ILE A 19 22.78 26.13 18.55
CA ILE A 19 22.84 25.17 17.42
C ILE A 19 24.22 25.13 16.75
N GLY A 20 25.12 26.03 17.16
CA GLY A 20 26.47 26.12 16.64
C GLY A 20 27.22 27.31 17.20
N VAL A 21 28.44 27.52 16.70
CA VAL A 21 29.31 28.62 17.11
C VAL A 21 29.94 29.24 15.87
N MET A 22 29.93 30.57 15.79
CA MET A 22 30.67 31.33 14.79
C MET A 22 31.94 31.89 15.44
N GLN A 23 33.10 31.54 14.89
CA GLN A 23 34.39 32.02 15.38
C GLN A 23 35.12 32.80 14.28
N LEU A 24 35.52 34.02 14.61
CA LEU A 24 36.40 34.84 13.80
C LEU A 24 37.76 34.94 14.50
N ILE A 25 38.83 34.97 13.70
CA ILE A 25 40.21 34.98 14.17
C ILE A 25 40.96 36.07 13.43
N ASN A 26 41.81 36.82 14.14
CA ASN A 26 42.68 37.86 13.60
C ASN A 26 41.93 38.97 12.86
N ALA A 27 41.13 39.76 13.59
CA ALA A 27 40.61 41.03 13.06
C ALA A 27 41.77 41.89 12.53
N ARG A 28 41.57 42.61 11.41
CA ARG A 28 42.61 43.41 10.77
C ARG A 28 42.15 44.85 10.57
N ASP A 29 43.05 45.79 10.76
CA ASP A 29 42.84 47.18 10.38
C ASP A 29 43.04 47.43 8.87
N GLU A 30 42.90 48.67 8.42
CA GLU A 30 43.11 49.07 7.02
C GLU A 30 44.54 48.81 6.51
N SER A 31 45.51 48.75 7.42
CA SER A 31 46.92 48.45 7.10
C SER A 31 47.19 46.93 7.06
N GLY A 32 46.20 46.11 7.42
CA GLY A 32 46.31 44.65 7.46
C GLY A 32 46.92 44.10 8.75
N GLU A 33 47.20 44.96 9.75
CA GLU A 33 47.75 44.55 11.04
C GLU A 33 46.68 43.94 11.93
N VAL A 34 47.05 42.94 12.73
CA VAL A 34 46.09 42.21 13.57
C VAL A 34 45.76 43.01 14.81
N ILE A 35 44.48 43.35 14.96
CA ILE A 35 43.91 44.11 16.08
C ILE A 35 42.94 43.26 16.91
N SER A 36 42.56 43.77 18.08
CA SER A 36 41.45 43.22 18.86
C SER A 36 40.11 43.53 18.19
N PHE A 37 39.11 42.66 18.40
CA PHE A 37 37.74 42.97 18.02
C PHE A 37 37.18 44.05 18.96
N ASP A 38 36.62 45.12 18.40
CA ASP A 38 35.93 46.16 19.16
C ASP A 38 34.44 45.80 19.38
N HIS A 39 33.72 46.68 20.09
CA HIS A 39 32.31 46.44 20.44
C HIS A 39 31.40 46.51 19.22
N ASP A 40 31.66 47.42 18.28
CA ASP A 40 30.85 47.57 17.07
C ASP A 40 30.99 46.32 16.18
N MET A 41 32.21 45.78 16.04
CA MET A 41 32.47 44.50 15.37
C MET A 41 31.75 43.35 16.07
N GLN A 42 31.74 43.33 17.40
CA GLN A 42 31.01 42.32 18.16
C GLN A 42 29.50 42.38 17.87
N GLU A 43 28.87 43.54 17.98
CA GLU A 43 27.43 43.70 17.71
C GLU A 43 27.06 43.29 16.27
N GLN A 44 27.88 43.67 15.29
CA GLN A 44 27.68 43.27 13.90
C GLN A 44 27.76 41.75 13.71
N VAL A 45 28.76 41.11 14.32
CA VAL A 45 28.94 39.66 14.26
C VAL A 45 27.82 38.93 15.00
N GLU A 46 27.31 39.47 16.11
CA GLU A 46 26.14 38.93 16.81
C GLU A 46 24.87 39.01 15.97
N SER A 47 24.65 40.11 15.27
CA SER A 47 23.54 40.26 14.32
C SER A 47 23.64 39.25 13.17
N LEU A 48 24.84 39.10 12.59
CA LEU A 48 25.10 38.14 11.52
C LEU A 48 24.93 36.69 12.02
N ALA A 49 25.39 36.39 13.24
CA ALA A 49 25.23 35.09 13.87
C ALA A 49 23.75 34.73 14.03
N SER A 50 22.92 35.68 14.46
CA SER A 50 21.48 35.50 14.59
C SER A 50 20.83 35.16 13.24
N GLN A 51 21.14 35.91 12.17
CA GLN A 51 20.63 35.61 10.82
C GLN A 51 21.13 34.27 10.29
N GLY A 52 22.41 33.95 10.50
CA GLY A 52 23.00 32.67 10.12
C GLY A 52 22.35 31.49 10.84
N ALA A 53 22.00 31.65 12.13
CA ALA A 53 21.33 30.63 12.91
C ALA A 53 19.91 30.32 12.38
N VAL A 54 19.15 31.36 12.01
CA VAL A 54 17.82 31.19 11.39
C VAL A 54 17.93 30.46 10.05
N ALA A 55 18.86 30.89 9.18
CA ALA A 55 19.06 30.26 7.87
C ALA A 55 19.48 28.79 7.99
N LEU A 56 20.38 28.47 8.92
CA LEU A 56 20.82 27.10 9.19
C LEU A 56 19.67 26.23 9.70
N THR A 57 18.88 26.76 10.64
CA THR A 57 17.71 26.07 11.20
C THR A 57 16.69 25.77 10.11
N ASN A 58 16.36 26.74 9.27
CA ASN A 58 15.43 26.55 8.15
C ASN A 58 15.94 25.51 7.15
N LYS A 59 17.23 25.55 6.78
CA LYS A 59 17.81 24.56 5.87
C LYS A 59 17.73 23.14 6.46
N LYS A 60 17.99 22.99 7.76
CA LYS A 60 17.85 21.72 8.47
C LYS A 60 16.39 21.24 8.46
N LEU A 61 15.45 22.11 8.81
CA LEU A 61 14.01 21.81 8.85
C LEU A 61 13.49 21.35 7.48
N VAL A 62 13.89 22.01 6.40
CA VAL A 62 13.52 21.62 5.03
C VAL A 62 14.08 20.23 4.68
N GLY A 63 15.32 19.94 5.08
CA GLY A 63 15.92 18.60 4.90
C GLY A 63 15.20 17.50 5.68
N GLU A 64 14.80 17.79 6.93
CA GLU A 64 14.02 16.89 7.76
C GLU A 64 12.63 16.63 7.18
N LEU A 65 11.95 17.67 6.68
CA LEU A 65 10.67 17.55 5.99
C LEU A 65 10.79 16.66 4.74
N LYS A 66 11.86 16.85 3.95
CA LYS A 66 12.13 16.01 2.78
C LYS A 66 12.31 14.54 3.18
N THR A 67 13.10 14.28 4.21
CA THR A 67 13.34 12.92 4.73
C THR A 67 12.04 12.27 5.21
N LEU A 68 11.21 13.01 5.96
CA LEU A 68 9.92 12.52 6.43
C LEU A 68 8.98 12.20 5.26
N PHE A 69 8.93 13.07 4.25
CA PHE A 69 8.12 12.87 3.07
C PHE A 69 8.53 11.63 2.27
N GLU A 70 9.83 11.42 2.07
CA GLU A 70 10.37 10.20 1.43
C GLU A 70 10.01 8.93 2.22
N ALA A 71 10.19 8.95 3.54
CA ALA A 71 9.84 7.82 4.40
C ALA A 71 8.34 7.50 4.34
N PHE A 72 7.49 8.52 4.29
CA PHE A 72 6.04 8.36 4.16
C PHE A 72 5.65 7.72 2.82
N ILE A 73 6.24 8.16 1.71
CA ILE A 73 6.03 7.57 0.39
C ILE A 73 6.43 6.08 0.38
N GLN A 74 7.62 5.78 0.90
CA GLN A 74 8.12 4.39 0.96
C GLN A 74 7.21 3.50 1.80
N LEU A 75 6.69 4.02 2.91
CA LEU A 75 5.75 3.30 3.76
C LEU A 75 4.43 3.00 3.03
N ILE A 76 3.84 3.98 2.34
CA ILE A 76 2.62 3.77 1.54
C ILE A 76 2.87 2.76 0.44
N ALA A 77 3.94 2.93 -0.34
CA ALA A 77 4.27 2.04 -1.44
C ALA A 77 4.47 0.60 -0.96
N THR A 78 5.14 0.42 0.19
CA THR A 78 5.33 -0.89 0.82
C THR A 78 4.01 -1.49 1.31
N ALA A 79 3.10 -0.68 1.85
CA ALA A 79 1.79 -1.14 2.29
C ALA A 79 0.91 -1.60 1.12
N ILE A 80 0.94 -0.88 -0.01
CA ILE A 80 0.26 -1.28 -1.25
C ILE A 80 0.84 -2.60 -1.76
N ASP A 81 2.16 -2.71 -1.77
CA ASP A 81 2.87 -3.90 -2.24
C ASP A 81 2.56 -5.15 -1.40
N LYS A 82 2.23 -4.98 -0.11
CA LYS A 82 1.79 -6.07 0.76
C LYS A 82 0.33 -6.50 0.55
N LYS A 83 -0.50 -5.66 -0.07
CA LYS A 83 -1.92 -5.96 -0.29
C LYS A 83 -2.12 -7.01 -1.39
N SER A 84 -1.19 -7.10 -2.34
CA SER A 84 -1.21 -8.10 -3.41
C SER A 84 -0.14 -9.17 -3.14
N GLU A 85 -0.56 -10.44 -3.06
CA GLU A 85 0.32 -11.59 -2.72
C GLU A 85 1.55 -11.75 -3.65
N TYR A 86 1.52 -11.12 -4.82
CA TYR A 86 2.50 -11.34 -5.90
C TYR A 86 3.56 -10.25 -6.05
N THR A 87 3.44 -9.08 -5.39
CA THR A 87 4.30 -7.93 -5.73
C THR A 87 5.54 -7.78 -4.86
N GLY A 88 5.67 -8.49 -3.73
CA GLY A 88 6.95 -8.95 -3.14
C GLY A 88 8.18 -8.03 -3.27
N GLY A 89 8.12 -6.79 -2.76
CA GLY A 89 9.23 -5.82 -2.79
C GLY A 89 9.46 -5.18 -4.17
N HIS A 90 8.48 -5.23 -5.07
CA HIS A 90 8.56 -4.63 -6.41
C HIS A 90 8.70 -3.10 -6.30
N CYS A 91 7.86 -2.49 -5.47
CA CYS A 91 7.87 -1.04 -5.26
C CYS A 91 9.24 -0.51 -4.77
N SER A 92 10.05 -1.34 -4.10
CA SER A 92 11.41 -0.94 -3.68
C SER A 92 12.49 -1.18 -4.74
N ARG A 93 12.28 -2.13 -5.66
CA ARG A 93 13.22 -2.42 -6.75
C ARG A 93 13.08 -1.47 -7.94
N VAL A 94 11.84 -1.08 -8.28
CA VAL A 94 11.57 -0.18 -9.42
C VAL A 94 12.37 1.13 -9.35
N PRO A 95 12.42 1.85 -8.21
CA PRO A 95 13.20 3.08 -8.09
C PRO A 95 14.69 2.87 -8.35
N ILE A 96 15.26 1.78 -7.84
CA ILE A 96 16.68 1.45 -8.03
C ILE A 96 16.96 1.25 -9.51
N ILE A 97 16.17 0.41 -10.19
CA ILE A 97 16.33 0.13 -11.62
C ILE A 97 16.10 1.39 -12.45
N THR A 98 15.10 2.20 -12.11
CA THR A 98 14.79 3.46 -12.79
C THR A 98 15.97 4.43 -12.72
N MET A 99 16.56 4.61 -11.54
CA MET A 99 17.74 5.48 -11.38
C MET A 99 18.96 4.93 -12.11
N MET A 100 19.22 3.62 -12.05
CA MET A 100 20.31 3.00 -12.81
C MET A 100 20.18 3.24 -14.32
N LEU A 101 18.96 3.08 -14.86
CA LEU A 101 18.69 3.34 -16.27
C LEU A 101 18.87 4.81 -16.61
N ALA A 102 18.33 5.72 -15.80
CA ALA A 102 18.41 7.14 -16.05
C ALA A 102 19.86 7.66 -15.98
N ASP A 103 20.64 7.16 -15.02
CA ASP A 103 22.06 7.49 -14.86
C ASP A 103 22.90 6.97 -16.05
N GLU A 104 22.63 5.76 -16.57
CA GLU A 104 23.33 5.24 -17.76
C GLU A 104 22.93 5.96 -19.05
N VAL A 105 21.65 6.32 -19.19
CA VAL A 105 21.18 7.07 -20.36
C VAL A 105 21.79 8.48 -20.37
N ALA A 106 21.91 9.14 -19.22
CA ALA A 106 22.54 10.47 -19.10
C ALA A 106 24.04 10.47 -19.41
N LYS A 107 24.74 9.34 -19.27
CA LYS A 107 26.16 9.20 -19.67
C LYS A 107 26.35 8.99 -21.17
N GLY A 108 25.30 8.58 -21.88
CA GLY A 108 25.37 8.25 -23.30
C GLY A 108 25.68 9.48 -24.15
N SER A 109 26.82 9.50 -24.83
CA SER A 109 27.23 10.60 -25.73
C SER A 109 26.89 10.37 -27.20
N SER A 110 26.21 9.26 -27.53
CA SER A 110 25.84 8.90 -28.90
C SER A 110 24.50 8.17 -28.97
N GLY A 111 23.90 8.11 -30.16
CA GLY A 111 22.62 7.45 -30.38
C GLY A 111 21.40 8.32 -30.03
N LYS A 112 20.24 7.66 -29.82
CA LYS A 112 18.92 8.31 -29.67
C LYS A 112 18.82 9.24 -28.46
N TYR A 113 19.58 8.97 -27.39
CA TYR A 113 19.49 9.68 -26.11
C TYR A 113 20.69 10.58 -25.82
N LYS A 114 21.52 10.91 -26.83
CA LYS A 114 22.75 11.70 -26.64
C LYS A 114 22.54 13.09 -25.98
N ASP A 115 21.34 13.65 -26.14
CA ASP A 115 20.97 14.97 -25.64
C ASP A 115 20.15 14.87 -24.33
N PHE A 116 19.96 13.66 -23.80
CA PHE A 116 19.26 13.45 -22.54
C PHE A 116 20.17 13.81 -21.37
N ASN A 117 19.67 14.66 -20.48
CA ASN A 117 20.30 14.97 -19.21
C ASN A 117 19.20 15.25 -18.18
N MET A 118 19.55 15.19 -16.90
CA MET A 118 18.65 15.57 -15.81
C MET A 118 19.40 16.47 -14.83
N THR A 119 18.70 17.47 -14.32
CA THR A 119 19.09 18.19 -13.11
C THR A 119 18.88 17.32 -11.87
N GLU A 120 19.46 17.71 -10.74
CA GLU A 120 19.23 17.04 -9.46
C GLU A 120 17.75 17.06 -9.04
N GLU A 121 17.02 18.12 -9.40
CA GLU A 121 15.58 18.23 -9.16
C GLU A 121 14.80 17.24 -10.02
N GLU A 122 15.04 17.19 -11.33
CA GLU A 122 14.38 16.23 -12.24
C GLU A 122 14.71 14.77 -11.87
N ARG A 123 15.94 14.50 -11.45
CA ARG A 123 16.35 13.17 -10.97
C ARG A 123 15.59 12.79 -9.70
N TYR A 124 15.43 13.74 -8.78
CA TYR A 124 14.63 13.53 -7.56
C TYR A 124 13.15 13.33 -7.88
N GLU A 125 12.58 14.08 -8.81
CA GLU A 125 11.20 13.90 -9.27
C GLU A 125 10.98 12.51 -9.87
N LEU A 126 11.89 12.04 -10.72
CA LEU A 126 11.82 10.69 -11.30
C LEU A 126 11.93 9.61 -10.21
N TYR A 127 12.80 9.82 -9.21
CA TYR A 127 12.91 8.91 -8.06
C TYR A 127 11.58 8.84 -7.29
N ILE A 128 10.95 9.96 -6.98
CA ILE A 128 9.66 9.99 -6.28
C ILE A 128 8.54 9.39 -7.14
N ALA A 129 8.49 9.69 -8.43
CA ALA A 129 7.50 9.14 -9.37
C ALA A 129 7.60 7.62 -9.46
N SER A 130 8.82 7.07 -9.46
CA SER A 130 9.04 5.63 -9.50
C SER A 130 8.49 4.90 -8.27
N TRP A 131 8.53 5.52 -7.09
CA TRP A 131 7.88 4.98 -5.89
C TRP A 131 6.35 5.06 -5.94
N LEU A 132 5.81 6.10 -6.57
CA LEU A 132 4.38 6.39 -6.60
C LEU A 132 3.63 5.77 -7.79
N HIS A 133 4.30 5.10 -8.73
CA HIS A 133 3.69 4.59 -9.96
C HIS A 133 2.41 3.75 -9.74
N ASP A 134 2.35 3.01 -8.63
CA ASP A 134 1.26 2.13 -8.26
C ASP A 134 0.37 2.69 -7.11
N CYS A 135 0.53 3.96 -6.74
CA CYS A 135 -0.18 4.56 -5.59
C CYS A 135 -1.71 4.50 -5.73
N GLY A 136 -2.23 4.50 -6.97
CA GLY A 136 -3.65 4.40 -7.26
C GLY A 136 -4.29 3.07 -6.83
N LYS A 137 -3.51 1.99 -6.66
CA LYS A 137 -4.01 0.68 -6.23
C LYS A 137 -4.58 0.68 -4.82
N VAL A 138 -4.32 1.72 -4.02
CA VAL A 138 -4.95 1.91 -2.69
C VAL A 138 -6.47 1.92 -2.80
N ALA A 139 -7.00 2.65 -3.78
CA ALA A 139 -8.44 2.84 -3.96
C ALA A 139 -9.12 1.65 -4.66
N THR A 140 -8.34 0.78 -5.32
CA THR A 140 -8.89 -0.35 -6.06
C THR A 140 -9.24 -1.51 -5.11
N PRO A 141 -10.45 -2.08 -5.22
CA PRO A 141 -10.84 -3.23 -4.41
C PRO A 141 -9.95 -4.47 -4.70
N PRO A 142 -9.58 -5.27 -3.68
CA PRO A 142 -8.70 -6.44 -3.86
C PRO A 142 -9.18 -7.40 -4.94
N HIS A 143 -10.48 -7.73 -4.95
CA HIS A 143 -11.09 -8.62 -5.94
C HIS A 143 -11.06 -8.14 -7.39
N VAL A 144 -10.69 -6.88 -7.64
CA VAL A 144 -10.44 -6.35 -8.98
C VAL A 144 -8.95 -6.43 -9.32
N VAL A 145 -8.09 -6.07 -8.35
CA VAL A 145 -6.62 -6.07 -8.51
C VAL A 145 -6.07 -7.50 -8.62
N ASP A 146 -6.54 -8.40 -7.77
CA ASP A 146 -6.02 -9.76 -7.61
C ASP A 146 -6.86 -10.80 -8.37
N LYS A 147 -7.74 -10.34 -9.28
CA LYS A 147 -8.62 -11.19 -10.08
C LYS A 147 -7.82 -12.12 -10.98
N ALA A 148 -7.72 -13.40 -10.63
CA ALA A 148 -6.91 -14.40 -11.30
C ALA A 148 -7.52 -14.88 -12.62
N THR A 149 -8.85 -14.87 -12.75
CA THR A 149 -9.54 -15.31 -13.97
C THR A 149 -10.60 -14.33 -14.47
N LYS A 150 -11.01 -14.46 -15.73
CA LYS A 150 -11.98 -13.55 -16.36
C LYS A 150 -13.34 -13.53 -15.66
N LEU A 151 -13.74 -14.59 -14.97
CA LEU A 151 -15.06 -14.72 -14.35
C LEU A 151 -15.06 -14.61 -12.81
N GLU A 152 -13.90 -14.37 -12.19
CA GLU A 152 -13.82 -14.22 -10.74
C GLU A 152 -14.43 -12.90 -10.26
N THR A 153 -15.32 -12.95 -9.28
CA THR A 153 -16.03 -11.77 -8.75
C THR A 153 -16.22 -11.90 -7.23
N ILE A 154 -16.54 -10.80 -6.56
CA ILE A 154 -17.16 -10.89 -5.22
C ILE A 154 -18.62 -11.26 -5.44
N PHE A 155 -18.99 -12.44 -4.97
CA PHE A 155 -20.39 -12.84 -4.93
C PHE A 155 -20.64 -13.74 -3.73
N ASP A 156 -21.89 -13.72 -3.26
CA ASP A 156 -22.33 -14.57 -2.18
C ASP A 156 -22.36 -16.04 -2.66
N ARG A 157 -21.73 -16.93 -1.89
CA ARG A 157 -21.66 -18.36 -2.20
C ARG A 157 -23.03 -19.05 -2.09
N ILE A 158 -24.04 -18.39 -1.53
CA ILE A 158 -25.42 -18.90 -1.49
C ILE A 158 -25.96 -19.26 -2.89
N GLU A 159 -25.57 -18.50 -3.91
CA GLU A 159 -25.98 -18.76 -5.30
C GLU A 159 -25.43 -20.10 -5.82
N LEU A 160 -24.21 -20.47 -5.42
CA LEU A 160 -23.64 -21.79 -5.74
C LEU A 160 -24.39 -22.90 -5.00
N ILE A 161 -24.80 -22.66 -3.77
CA ILE A 161 -25.59 -23.63 -2.99
C ILE A 161 -26.97 -23.81 -3.63
N ARG A 162 -27.65 -22.71 -4.01
CA ARG A 162 -28.92 -22.75 -4.74
C ARG A 162 -28.78 -23.56 -6.03
N THR A 163 -27.73 -23.30 -6.81
CA THR A 163 -27.44 -24.06 -8.03
C THR A 163 -27.26 -25.56 -7.74
N ARG A 164 -26.56 -25.93 -6.65
CA ARG A 164 -26.40 -27.33 -6.23
C ARG A 164 -27.71 -27.98 -5.80
N MET A 165 -28.59 -27.25 -5.10
CA MET A 165 -29.91 -27.75 -4.72
C MET A 165 -30.80 -27.98 -5.95
N GLU A 166 -30.75 -27.10 -6.94
CA GLU A 166 -31.45 -27.31 -8.22
C GLU A 166 -30.92 -28.54 -8.99
N ILE A 167 -29.63 -28.86 -8.88
CA ILE A 167 -29.09 -30.11 -9.43
C ILE A 167 -29.68 -31.32 -8.70
N LEU A 168 -29.75 -31.30 -7.36
CA LEU A 168 -30.36 -32.40 -6.59
C LEU A 168 -31.84 -32.60 -6.92
N LYS A 169 -32.59 -31.53 -7.17
CA LYS A 169 -33.98 -31.62 -7.65
C LYS A 169 -34.06 -32.32 -9.00
N ARG A 170 -33.20 -31.93 -9.94
CA ARG A 170 -33.11 -32.56 -11.26
C ARG A 170 -32.72 -34.03 -11.16
N ASP A 171 -31.80 -34.39 -10.28
CA ASP A 171 -31.41 -35.79 -10.05
C ASP A 171 -32.60 -36.60 -9.51
N ALA A 172 -33.33 -36.06 -8.53
CA ALA A 172 -34.54 -36.70 -8.00
C ALA A 172 -35.63 -36.86 -9.07
N GLU A 173 -35.80 -35.87 -9.95
CA GLU A 173 -36.72 -35.94 -11.09
C GLU A 173 -36.28 -36.99 -12.11
N ILE A 174 -34.99 -37.06 -12.44
CA ILE A 174 -34.43 -38.07 -13.34
C ILE A 174 -34.64 -39.49 -12.76
N GLU A 175 -34.41 -39.69 -11.47
CA GLU A 175 -34.65 -40.98 -10.81
C GLU A 175 -36.13 -41.37 -10.80
N PHE A 176 -37.02 -40.41 -10.57
CA PHE A 176 -38.46 -40.62 -10.69
C PHE A 176 -38.86 -41.03 -12.10
N LEU A 177 -38.44 -40.29 -13.12
CA LEU A 177 -38.73 -40.57 -14.52
C LEU A 177 -38.19 -41.94 -14.96
N LYS A 178 -36.96 -42.30 -14.54
CA LYS A 178 -36.38 -43.63 -14.79
C LYS A 178 -37.21 -44.75 -14.17
N ARG A 179 -37.68 -44.59 -12.93
CA ARG A 179 -38.55 -45.58 -12.26
C ARG A 179 -39.91 -45.71 -12.96
N HIS A 180 -40.46 -44.60 -13.45
CA HIS A 180 -41.70 -44.58 -14.20
C HIS A 180 -41.57 -45.29 -15.57
N LEU A 181 -40.49 -44.99 -16.32
CA LEU A 181 -40.19 -45.64 -17.60
C LEU A 181 -39.94 -47.15 -17.47
N ASN A 182 -39.35 -47.59 -16.35
CA ASN A 182 -39.13 -49.00 -16.05
C ASN A 182 -40.38 -49.72 -15.49
N GLY A 183 -41.57 -49.10 -15.58
CA GLY A 183 -42.86 -49.72 -15.25
C GLY A 183 -43.10 -50.00 -13.77
N SER A 184 -42.34 -49.38 -12.86
CA SER A 184 -42.29 -49.79 -11.45
C SER A 184 -43.16 -48.98 -10.47
N LEU A 185 -43.99 -48.01 -10.89
CA LEU A 185 -44.78 -47.18 -9.96
C LEU A 185 -46.15 -46.73 -10.50
N PRO A 186 -47.19 -46.63 -9.64
CA PRO A 186 -48.43 -45.88 -9.92
C PRO A 186 -48.15 -44.37 -10.00
N GLY A 187 -49.05 -43.58 -10.62
CA GLY A 187 -48.85 -42.17 -10.98
C GLY A 187 -48.59 -41.16 -9.84
N PHE A 188 -48.42 -41.62 -8.59
CA PHE A 188 -48.02 -40.80 -7.45
C PHE A 188 -46.78 -41.42 -6.78
N ASP A 189 -45.63 -40.74 -6.88
CA ASP A 189 -44.41 -41.15 -6.20
C ASP A 189 -44.18 -40.29 -4.95
N LYS A 190 -44.55 -40.87 -3.81
CA LYS A 190 -44.39 -40.25 -2.49
C LYS A 190 -42.91 -39.93 -2.20
N ALA A 191 -41.98 -40.79 -2.61
CA ALA A 191 -40.56 -40.61 -2.35
C ALA A 191 -39.99 -39.42 -3.12
N TYR A 192 -40.44 -39.21 -4.36
CA TYR A 192 -40.08 -38.03 -5.15
C TYR A 192 -40.55 -36.73 -4.49
N HIS A 193 -41.84 -36.66 -4.11
CA HIS A 193 -42.39 -35.46 -3.48
C HIS A 193 -41.76 -35.15 -2.12
N GLU A 194 -41.47 -36.17 -1.30
CA GLU A 194 -40.74 -35.99 -0.04
C GLU A 194 -39.31 -35.48 -0.28
N SER A 195 -38.63 -35.97 -1.32
CA SER A 195 -37.28 -35.52 -1.67
C SER A 195 -37.26 -34.05 -2.11
N ILE A 196 -38.17 -33.64 -3.00
CA ILE A 196 -38.26 -32.24 -3.46
C ILE A 196 -38.54 -31.32 -2.28
N LYS A 197 -39.53 -31.66 -1.44
CA LYS A 197 -39.87 -30.86 -0.26
C LYS A 197 -38.67 -30.72 0.69
N ASN A 198 -37.94 -31.81 0.95
CA ASN A 198 -36.76 -31.76 1.81
C ASN A 198 -35.66 -30.85 1.21
N ILE A 199 -35.47 -30.85 -0.11
CA ILE A 199 -34.50 -29.96 -0.76
C ILE A 199 -34.94 -28.49 -0.63
N ASP A 200 -36.22 -28.19 -0.82
CA ASP A 200 -36.79 -26.85 -0.64
C ASP A 200 -36.65 -26.35 0.82
N ASP A 201 -37.03 -27.17 1.79
CA ASP A 201 -36.89 -26.85 3.22
C ASP A 201 -35.42 -26.61 3.60
N ASN A 202 -34.48 -27.31 2.95
CA ASN A 202 -33.05 -27.16 3.19
C ASN A 202 -32.48 -25.87 2.59
N ILE A 203 -32.89 -25.46 1.37
CA ILE A 203 -32.40 -24.20 0.79
C ILE A 203 -32.94 -22.99 1.56
N GLU A 204 -34.23 -22.96 1.91
CA GLU A 204 -34.82 -21.89 2.72
C GLU A 204 -34.10 -21.75 4.07
N PHE A 205 -33.79 -22.89 4.69
CA PHE A 205 -33.04 -22.92 5.94
C PHE A 205 -31.63 -22.34 5.78
N ILE A 206 -30.88 -22.75 4.74
CA ILE A 206 -29.52 -22.24 4.50
C ILE A 206 -29.55 -20.74 4.19
N GLU A 207 -30.51 -20.27 3.39
CA GLU A 207 -30.68 -18.84 3.08
C GLU A 207 -30.94 -18.03 4.35
N SER A 208 -31.77 -18.52 5.26
CA SER A 208 -32.01 -17.86 6.55
C SER A 208 -30.76 -17.81 7.44
N CYS A 209 -29.89 -18.83 7.35
CA CYS A 209 -28.64 -18.90 8.11
C CYS A 209 -27.50 -18.08 7.50
N ASN A 210 -27.59 -17.73 6.21
CA ASN A 210 -26.57 -16.97 5.50
C ASN A 210 -26.59 -15.47 5.87
N ILE A 211 -27.66 -14.99 6.48
CA ILE A 211 -27.75 -13.62 7.01
C ILE A 211 -26.82 -13.51 8.23
N GLY A 212 -25.82 -12.64 8.14
CA GLY A 212 -24.80 -12.47 9.17
C GLY A 212 -25.38 -12.10 10.55
N GLY A 213 -24.93 -12.80 11.59
CA GLY A 213 -25.20 -12.52 13.00
C GLY A 213 -23.98 -12.82 13.86
N GLU A 214 -23.96 -12.36 15.11
CA GLU A 214 -22.79 -12.50 16.00
C GLU A 214 -22.50 -13.97 16.38
N PHE A 215 -23.53 -14.78 16.55
CA PHE A 215 -23.40 -16.19 16.96
C PHE A 215 -24.46 -17.06 16.29
N MET A 216 -24.06 -18.27 15.88
CA MET A 216 -24.97 -19.30 15.38
C MET A 216 -25.22 -20.35 16.46
N LYS A 217 -26.48 -20.62 16.78
CA LYS A 217 -26.83 -21.64 17.79
C LYS A 217 -26.32 -23.04 17.38
N PRO A 218 -25.82 -23.87 18.31
CA PRO A 218 -25.31 -25.21 18.00
C PRO A 218 -26.28 -26.09 17.19
N GLU A 219 -27.57 -26.04 17.53
CA GLU A 219 -28.62 -26.79 16.82
C GLU A 219 -28.70 -26.46 15.32
N LEU A 220 -28.47 -25.19 14.96
CA LEU A 220 -28.47 -24.76 13.56
C LEU A 220 -27.20 -25.24 12.83
N GLN A 221 -26.06 -25.25 13.54
CA GLN A 221 -24.78 -25.76 13.01
C GLN A 221 -24.87 -27.26 12.73
N ASP A 222 -25.50 -28.02 13.63
CA ASP A 222 -25.73 -29.46 13.45
C ASP A 222 -26.62 -29.74 12.25
N LYS A 223 -27.67 -28.92 12.04
CA LYS A 223 -28.54 -29.03 10.87
C LYS A 223 -27.79 -28.70 9.56
N ILE A 224 -26.93 -27.67 9.54
CA ILE A 224 -26.07 -27.42 8.37
C ILE A 224 -25.14 -28.62 8.12
N SER A 225 -24.56 -29.17 9.19
CA SER A 225 -23.66 -30.32 9.10
C SER A 225 -24.37 -31.56 8.56
N SER A 226 -25.64 -31.78 8.90
CA SER A 226 -26.43 -32.89 8.35
C SER A 226 -26.73 -32.70 6.86
N ILE A 227 -27.13 -31.49 6.43
CA ILE A 227 -27.40 -31.18 5.02
C ILE A 227 -26.14 -31.34 4.17
N SER A 228 -24.97 -30.93 4.68
CA SER A 228 -23.70 -31.01 3.95
C SER A 228 -23.24 -32.44 3.62
N LYS A 229 -23.81 -33.46 4.24
CA LYS A 229 -23.52 -34.88 3.94
C LYS A 229 -24.08 -35.31 2.58
N ASN A 230 -25.08 -34.60 2.06
CA ASN A 230 -25.63 -34.85 0.74
C ASN A 230 -24.69 -34.30 -0.34
N ARG A 231 -24.11 -35.20 -1.14
CA ARG A 231 -23.14 -34.84 -2.19
C ARG A 231 -23.83 -34.75 -3.54
N VAL A 232 -23.56 -33.69 -4.27
CA VAL A 232 -23.88 -33.60 -5.70
C VAL A 232 -22.82 -34.36 -6.48
N VAL A 233 -23.25 -35.28 -7.34
CA VAL A 233 -22.35 -35.96 -8.28
C VAL A 233 -22.28 -35.12 -9.55
N LEU A 234 -21.11 -34.56 -9.83
CA LEU A 234 -20.86 -33.85 -11.09
C LEU A 234 -20.29 -34.83 -12.11
N ASN A 235 -20.84 -34.84 -13.32
CA ASN A 235 -20.30 -35.59 -14.44
C ASN A 235 -19.08 -34.87 -15.00
N ASN A 236 -17.94 -34.95 -14.31
CA ASN A 236 -16.64 -34.52 -14.82
C ASN A 236 -15.75 -35.74 -15.06
#